data_AF-A0A416VP73-F1
#
_entry.id   AF-A0A416VP73-F1
#
_cell.length_a   1.000
_cell.length_b   1.000
_cell.length_c   1.000
_cell.angle_alpha   90.00
_cell.angle_beta   90.00
_cell.angle_gamma   90.00
#
_symmetry.space_group_name_H-M   'P 1'
#
loop_
_entity.id
_entity.type
_entity.pdbx_description
1 polymer ?
#
loop_
_entity_poly.entity_id
_entity_poly.type
_entity_poly.pdbx_seq_one_letter_code
_entity_poly.pdbx_strand_id
1 'polypeptide(L)' 'MGAKFKVGEKVRIYNHPDKSEIGKEVEIINAYHSDFSPQKGYVDEWLYNVWDGTKSLGWAPECDLKLLNKPS' A
#
# COMPACT_ATOMS: atom_id res chain seq x y z
N MET A 1 -9.67 5.89 -10.38
CA MET A 1 -8.94 7.07 -9.84
C MET A 1 -7.46 7.00 -10.23
N GLY A 2 -6.69 8.09 -10.20
CA GLY A 2 -5.23 8.00 -10.38
C GLY A 2 -4.54 7.36 -9.16
N ALA A 3 -3.40 6.68 -9.36
CA ALA A 3 -2.62 6.10 -8.27
C ALA A 3 -2.21 7.17 -7.26
N LYS A 4 -2.54 6.98 -5.98
CA LYS A 4 -2.16 7.90 -4.90
C LYS A 4 -0.67 7.86 -4.57
N PHE A 5 -0.05 6.69 -4.69
CA PHE A 5 1.37 6.49 -4.42
C PHE A 5 2.13 6.11 -5.70
N LYS A 6 3.42 6.40 -5.74
CA LYS A 6 4.31 6.07 -6.87
C LYS A 6 5.36 5.03 -6.47
N VAL A 7 5.85 4.27 -7.45
CA VAL A 7 7.02 3.39 -7.24
C VAL A 7 8.23 4.24 -6.82
N GLY A 8 8.97 3.78 -5.82
CA GLY A 8 10.06 4.48 -5.14
C GLY A 8 9.60 5.41 -4.00
N GLU A 9 8.29 5.59 -3.81
CA GLU A 9 7.77 6.42 -2.73
C GLU A 9 7.80 5.67 -1.39
N LYS A 10 8.18 6.38 -0.33
CA LYS A 10 8.13 5.83 1.03
C LYS A 10 6.81 6.21 1.69
N VAL A 11 6.13 5.18 2.21
CA VAL A 11 4.82 5.29 2.86
C VAL A 11 4.87 4.58 4.22
N ARG A 12 3.82 4.76 5.01
CA ARG A 12 3.61 4.09 6.29
C ARG A 12 2.50 3.06 6.18
N ILE A 13 2.72 1.88 6.74
CA ILE A 13 1.64 0.92 6.96
C ILE A 13 0.73 1.47 8.05
N TYR A 14 -0.53 1.73 7.71
CA TYR A 14 -1.55 2.24 8.63
C TYR A 14 -2.48 1.15 9.15
N ASN A 15 -2.79 0.17 8.31
CA ASN A 15 -3.60 -0.97 8.68
C ASN A 15 -3.00 -2.26 8.11
N HIS A 16 -3.00 -3.32 8.92
CA HIS A 16 -2.47 -4.63 8.55
C HIS A 16 -3.07 -5.70 9.48
N PRO A 17 -3.26 -6.95 9.02
CA PRO A 17 -3.72 -8.05 9.87
C PRO A 17 -2.76 -8.32 11.03
N ASP A 18 -1.45 -8.33 10.75
CA ASP A 18 -0.40 -8.34 11.77
C ASP A 18 -0.16 -6.92 12.29
N LYS A 19 -0.49 -6.68 13.55
CA LYS A 19 -0.39 -5.36 14.19
C LYS A 19 1.05 -4.90 14.41
N SER A 20 2.03 -5.81 14.39
CA SER A 20 3.44 -5.45 14.52
C SER A 20 4.01 -4.74 13.27
N GLU A 21 3.34 -4.87 12.13
CA GLU A 21 3.70 -4.19 10.88
C GLU A 21 3.16 -2.76 10.81
N ILE A 22 2.16 -2.41 11.62
CA ILE A 22 1.57 -1.07 11.64
C ILE A 22 2.60 -0.06 12.15
N GLY A 23 2.73 1.05 11.43
CA GLY A 23 3.66 2.13 11.74
C GLY A 23 5.04 1.95 11.14
N LYS A 24 5.33 0.82 10.46
CA LYS A 24 6.57 0.67 9.69
C LYS A 24 6.56 1.54 8.43
N GLU A 25 7.72 2.08 8.12
CA GLU A 25 7.96 2.77 6.85
C GLU A 25 8.39 1.75 5.80
N VAL A 26 7.75 1.80 4.63
CA VAL A 26 7.98 0.87 3.53
C VAL A 26 8.05 1.62 2.22
N GLU A 27 8.78 1.06 1.26
CA GLU A 27 8.89 1.62 -0.09
C GLU A 27 7.94 0.90 -1.04
N ILE A 28 7.26 1.66 -1.90
CA ILE A 28 6.46 1.09 -2.98
C ILE A 28 7.41 0.58 -4.08
N ILE A 29 7.42 -0.72 -4.34
CA ILE A 29 8.25 -1.31 -5.40
C ILE A 29 7.46 -1.65 -6.66
N ASN A 30 6.13 -1.74 -6.56
CA ASN A 30 5.24 -1.94 -7.70
C ASN A 30 3.84 -1.41 -7.40
N ALA A 31 3.10 -1.02 -8.43
CA ALA A 31 1.72 -0.58 -8.34
C ALA A 31 0.88 -1.28 -9.41
N TYR A 32 -0.27 -1.81 -9.01
CA TYR A 32 -1.20 -2.50 -9.88
C TYR A 32 -2.60 -1.95 -9.63
N HIS A 33 -3.28 -1.58 -10.71
CA HIS A 33 -4.66 -1.17 -10.63
C HIS A 33 -5.53 -2.42 -10.82
N SER A 34 -6.20 -2.84 -9.74
CA SER A 34 -7.13 -3.95 -9.82
C SER A 34 -8.51 -3.42 -10.19
N ASP A 35 -9.12 -4.04 -11.18
CA ASP A 35 -10.54 -3.90 -11.49
C ASP A 35 -11.38 -4.97 -10.78
N PHE A 36 -10.75 -5.97 -10.15
CA PHE A 36 -11.45 -7.14 -9.61
C PHE A 36 -11.06 -7.47 -8.16
N SER A 37 -12.05 -7.81 -7.34
CA SER A 37 -11.87 -8.41 -6.01
C SER A 37 -12.83 -9.60 -5.85
N PRO A 38 -12.36 -10.84 -5.64
CA PRO A 38 -13.21 -12.02 -5.57
C PRO A 38 -14.19 -12.03 -4.39
N GLN A 39 -14.03 -11.13 -3.40
CA GLN A 39 -14.94 -11.00 -2.25
C GLN A 39 -15.97 -9.88 -2.41
N LYS A 40 -15.75 -8.92 -3.33
CA LYS A 40 -16.56 -7.69 -3.47
C LYS A 40 -17.03 -7.40 -4.90
N GLY A 41 -16.65 -8.22 -5.89
CA GLY A 41 -17.02 -8.05 -7.29
C GLY A 41 -16.04 -7.15 -8.04
N TYR A 42 -16.29 -5.85 -8.05
CA TYR A 42 -15.44 -4.85 -8.72
C TYR A 42 -15.11 -3.74 -7.73
N VAL A 43 -13.82 -3.59 -7.41
CA VAL A 43 -13.33 -2.44 -6.64
C VAL A 43 -12.23 -1.83 -7.50
N ASP A 44 -12.50 -0.63 -8.05
CA ASP A 44 -11.52 0.25 -8.68
C ASP A 44 -10.51 0.67 -7.59
N GLU A 45 -9.47 -0.14 -7.39
CA GLU A 45 -8.52 0.05 -6.31
C GLU A 45 -7.09 -0.18 -6.78
N TRP A 46 -6.20 0.69 -6.29
CA TRP A 46 -4.78 0.52 -6.43
C TRP A 46 -4.23 -0.41 -5.34
N LEU A 47 -3.54 -1.45 -5.77
CA LEU A 47 -2.74 -2.33 -4.95
C LEU A 47 -1.27 -1.98 -5.11
N TYR A 48 -0.53 -1.99 -4.02
CA TYR A 48 0.87 -1.61 -3.99
C TYR A 48 1.70 -2.71 -3.35
N ASN A 49 2.74 -3.15 -4.05
CA ASN A 49 3.71 -4.07 -3.46
C ASN A 49 4.71 -3.25 -2.64
N VAL A 50 4.84 -3.58 -1.36
CA VAL A 50 5.64 -2.81 -0.40
C VAL A 50 6.87 -3.58 0.06
N TRP A 51 7.97 -2.86 0.27
CA TRP A 51 9.27 -3.39 0.65
C TRP A 51 9.75 -2.75 1.95
N ASP A 52 10.22 -3.55 2.91
CA ASP A 52 10.64 -3.09 4.25
C ASP A 52 12.13 -2.71 4.35
N GLY A 53 12.85 -2.76 3.24
CA GLY A 53 14.31 -2.60 3.17
C GLY A 53 15.05 -3.93 3.02
N THR A 54 14.42 -5.04 3.40
CA THR A 54 14.99 -6.40 3.37
C THR A 54 14.24 -7.34 2.44
N LYS A 55 12.90 -7.26 2.42
CA LYS A 55 12.03 -8.13 1.62
C LYS A 55 10.73 -7.42 1.21
N SER A 56 10.05 -8.00 0.23
CA SER A 56 8.66 -7.66 -0.05
C SER A 56 7.76 -8.18 1.07
N LEU A 57 6.85 -7.34 1.55
CA LEU A 57 5.79 -7.71 2.50
C LEU A 57 4.49 -8.10 1.80
N GLY A 58 4.46 -8.08 0.46
CA GLY A 58 3.29 -8.39 -0.35
C GLY A 58 2.53 -7.16 -0.84
N TRP A 59 1.32 -7.39 -1.36
CA TRP A 59 0.44 -6.37 -1.91
C TRP A 59 -0.49 -5.81 -0.83
N ALA A 60 -0.47 -4.49 -0.67
CA ALA A 60 -1.34 -3.76 0.23
C ALA A 60 -2.30 -2.85 -0.57
N PRO A 61 -3.59 -2.79 -0.20
CA PRO A 61 -4.52 -1.85 -0.78
C PRO A 61 -4.19 -0.40 -0.40
N GLU A 62 -4.65 0.56 -1.20
CA GLU A 62 -4.42 1.98 -0.96
C GLU A 62 -4.88 2.44 0.43
N CYS A 63 -5.98 1.88 0.93
CA CYS A 63 -6.57 2.25 2.21
C CYS A 63 -5.72 1.83 3.43
N ASP A 64 -4.82 0.87 3.26
CA ASP A 64 -3.94 0.36 4.31
C ASP A 64 -2.64 1.17 4.45
N LEU A 65 -2.38 2.11 3.53
CA LEU A 65 -1.15 2.89 3.45
C LEU A 65 -1.39 4.40 3.66
N LYS A 66 -0.41 5.09 4.24
CA LYS A 66 -0.43 6.55 4.41
C LYS A 66 0.90 7.18 4.00
N LEU A 67 0.85 8.41 3.48
CA LEU A 67 2.05 9.21 3.26
C LEU A 67 2.78 9.45 4.59
N LEU A 68 4.11 9.45 4.56
CA LEU A 68 4.93 9.60 5.76
C LEU A 68 4.75 10.94 6.47
N ASN A 69 4.30 11.98 5.77
CA ASN A 69 3.77 13.22 6.34
C ASN A 69 2.94 13.94 5.27
N LYS A 70 1.75 14.46 5.64
CA LYS A 70 1.30 15.74 5.09
C LYS A 70 1.71 16.76 6.15
N PRO A 71 2.52 17.79 5.84
CA PRO A 71 2.70 18.88 6.80
C PRO A 71 1.30 19.46 7.09
N SER A 72 0.95 19.52 8.38
CA SER A 72 -0.21 20.26 8.87
C SER A 72 -0.04 21.76 8.65
#